data_AF-A0A7X2ZWQ5-F1
#
_entry.id   AF-A0A7X2ZWQ5-F1
#
_cell.length_a   1.000
_cell.length_b   1.000
_cell.length_c   1.000
_cell.angle_alpha   90.00
_cell.angle_beta   90.00
_cell.angle_gamma   90.00
#
_symmetry.space_group_name_H-M   'P 1'
#
loop_
_entity.id
_entity.type
_entity.pdbx_description
1 polymer ?
#
loop_
_entity_poly.entity_id
_entity_poly.type
_entity_poly.pdbx_seq_one_letter_code
_entity_poly.pdbx_strand_id
1 'polypeptide(L)' 'MTDNIRRLFQQMDEKTKADALVLLIHELHLQSKASVLKDWIIEGRILDIYQERTVQLFQNQLRKQLVKPW' A
#
# COMPACT_ATOMS: atom_id res chain seq x y z
N MET A 1 -13.49 -1.36 -2.71
CA MET A 1 -12.27 -0.57 -2.43
C MET A 1 -11.04 -1.46 -2.28
N THR A 2 -11.17 -2.61 -1.62
CA THR A 2 -10.09 -3.59 -1.41
C THR A 2 -9.46 -4.11 -2.71
N ASP A 3 -10.26 -4.43 -3.73
CA ASP A 3 -9.72 -4.85 -5.04
C ASP A 3 -8.87 -3.77 -5.71
N ASN A 4 -9.24 -2.48 -5.53
CA ASN A 4 -8.45 -1.36 -6.00
C ASN A 4 -7.09 -1.30 -5.29
N ILE A 5 -7.07 -1.49 -3.96
CA ILE A 5 -5.84 -1.53 -3.18
C ILE A 5 -4.92 -2.66 -3.66
N ARG A 6 -5.47 -3.88 -3.86
CA ARG A 6 -4.72 -5.01 -4.38
C ARG A 6 -4.17 -4.73 -5.79
N ARG A 7 -4.99 -4.16 -6.68
CA ARG A 7 -4.60 -3.79 -8.04
C ARG A 7 -3.50 -2.72 -8.06
N LEU A 8 -3.56 -1.71 -7.19
CA LEU A 8 -2.52 -0.69 -7.07
C LEU A 8 -1.22 -1.32 -6.57
N PHE A 9 -1.30 -2.18 -5.56
CA PHE A 9 -0.13 -2.87 -5.02
C PHE A 9 0.54 -3.78 -6.07
N GLN A 10 -0.23 -4.46 -6.91
CA GLN A 10 0.31 -5.32 -7.98
C GLN A 10 1.09 -4.56 -9.06
N GLN A 11 0.73 -3.30 -9.33
CA GLN A 11 1.40 -2.45 -10.32
C GLN A 11 2.76 -1.90 -9.86
N MET A 12 3.05 -2.00 -8.56
CA MET A 12 4.32 -1.52 -7.99
C MET A 12 5.45 -2.53 -8.22
N ASP A 13 6.66 -2.01 -8.45
CA ASP A 13 7.87 -2.82 -8.39
C ASP A 13 8.22 -3.23 -6.94
N GLU A 14 9.17 -4.14 -6.76
CA GLU A 14 9.49 -4.67 -5.42
C GLU A 14 9.96 -3.60 -4.44
N LYS A 15 10.74 -2.62 -4.92
CA LYS A 15 11.22 -1.51 -4.10
C LYS A 15 10.05 -0.64 -3.64
N THR A 16 9.20 -0.25 -4.57
CA THR A 16 8.02 0.59 -4.33
C THR A 16 7.02 -0.11 -3.42
N LYS A 17 6.84 -1.43 -3.55
CA LYS A 17 6.04 -2.25 -2.60
C LYS A 17 6.60 -2.19 -1.19
N ALA A 18 7.93 -2.33 -1.05
CA ALA A 18 8.57 -2.28 0.25
C ALA A 18 8.40 -0.91 0.90
N ASP A 19 8.61 0.17 0.15
CA ASP A 19 8.46 1.55 0.61
C ASP A 19 7.00 1.88 0.96
N ALA A 20 6.04 1.46 0.12
CA ALA A 20 4.62 1.64 0.37
C ALA A 20 4.17 0.98 1.68
N LEU A 21 4.64 -0.24 1.95
CA LEU A 21 4.33 -0.94 3.20
C LEU A 21 4.94 -0.25 4.42
N VAL A 22 6.20 0.20 4.33
CA VAL A 22 6.86 0.93 5.44
C VAL A 22 6.10 2.21 5.77
N LEU A 23 5.73 2.99 4.75
CA LEU A 23 4.98 4.22 4.92
C LEU A 23 3.59 3.96 5.50
N LEU A 24 2.88 2.95 5.00
CA LEU A 24 1.54 2.60 5.48
C LEU A 24 1.55 2.22 6.97
N ILE A 25 2.56 1.44 7.39
CA ILE A 25 2.72 1.03 8.78
C ILE A 25 3.04 2.23 9.67
N HIS A 26 3.96 3.09 9.23
CA HIS A 26 4.36 4.27 9.99
C HIS A 26 3.21 5.26 10.14
N GLU A 27 2.48 5.51 9.05
CA GLU A 27 1.40 6.49 9.00
C GLU A 27 0.15 6.06 9.77
N LEU A 28 -0.17 4.76 9.74
CA LEU A 28 -1.35 4.21 10.42
C LEU A 28 -1.00 3.56 11.77
N HIS A 29 0.24 3.73 12.25
CA HIS A 29 0.75 3.14 13.50
C HIS A 29 0.47 1.63 13.64
N LEU A 30 0.59 0.89 12.52
CA LEU A 30 0.31 -0.55 12.51
C LEU A 30 1.50 -1.33 13.09
N GLN A 31 1.22 -2.49 13.68
CA GLN A 31 2.26 -3.22 14.42
C GLN A 31 3.14 -4.12 13.56
N SER A 32 2.69 -4.52 12.36
CA SER A 32 3.42 -5.53 11.58
C SER A 32 3.22 -5.41 10.08
N LYS A 33 4.36 -5.34 9.37
CA LYS A 33 4.41 -5.42 7.90
C LYS A 33 3.84 -6.73 7.36
N ALA A 34 4.11 -7.84 8.06
CA ALA A 34 3.65 -9.15 7.67
C ALA A 34 2.12 -9.26 7.78
N SER A 35 1.54 -8.73 8.85
CA SER A 35 0.08 -8.70 9.04
C SER A 35 -0.60 -7.82 8.00
N VAL A 36 -0.05 -6.65 7.71
CA VAL A 36 -0.57 -5.78 6.64
C VAL A 36 -0.50 -6.50 5.29
N LEU A 37 0.64 -7.08 4.92
CA LEU A 37 0.73 -7.77 3.64
C LEU A 37 -0.27 -8.93 3.54
N LYS A 38 -0.34 -9.79 4.55
CA LYS A 38 -1.21 -10.96 4.55
C LYS A 38 -2.68 -10.57 4.66
N ASP A 39 -3.05 -9.89 5.74
CA ASP A 39 -4.46 -9.67 6.07
C ASP A 39 -5.07 -8.62 5.16
N TRP A 40 -4.34 -7.55 4.83
CA TRP A 40 -4.89 -6.42 4.11
C TRP A 40 -4.78 -6.57 2.59
N ILE A 41 -3.61 -6.98 2.08
CA ILE A 41 -3.37 -7.02 0.65
C ILE A 41 -3.78 -8.37 0.04
N ILE A 42 -3.37 -9.48 0.66
CA ILE A 42 -3.67 -10.82 0.18
C ILE A 42 -5.10 -11.21 0.53
N GLU A 43 -5.52 -11.10 1.79
CA GLU A 43 -6.85 -11.53 2.23
C GLU A 43 -7.92 -10.45 2.11
N GLY A 44 -7.54 -9.18 1.93
CA GLY A 44 -8.49 -8.09 1.70
C GLY A 44 -9.24 -7.58 2.94
N ARG A 45 -8.74 -7.91 4.14
CA ARG A 45 -9.33 -7.56 5.44
C ARG A 45 -8.85 -6.21 5.95
N ILE A 46 -9.02 -5.16 5.13
CA ILE A 46 -8.76 -3.77 5.54
C ILE A 46 -10.01 -3.17 6.17
N LEU A 47 -9.88 -2.61 7.37
CA LEU A 47 -10.96 -1.82 7.99
C LEU A 47 -11.27 -0.59 7.14
N ASP A 48 -12.55 -0.30 6.92
CA ASP A 48 -13.01 0.77 6.03
C ASP A 48 -12.35 2.13 6.30
N ILE A 49 -12.10 2.46 7.58
CA ILE A 49 -11.41 3.69 8.01
C ILE A 49 -10.00 3.86 7.42
N TYR A 50 -9.34 2.77 7.03
CA TYR A 50 -7.99 2.78 6.47
C TYR A 50 -7.98 2.62 4.95
N GLN A 51 -9.10 2.24 4.32
CA GLN A 51 -9.12 1.91 2.90
C GLN A 51 -8.81 3.11 2.01
N GLU A 52 -9.48 4.25 2.24
CA GLU A 52 -9.25 5.46 1.44
C GLU A 52 -7.81 5.94 1.59
N ARG A 53 -7.29 5.96 2.82
CA ARG A 53 -5.92 6.41 3.07
C ARG A 53 -4.88 5.50 2.43
N THR A 54 -5.11 4.19 2.48
CA THR A 54 -4.27 3.19 1.80
C THR A 54 -4.25 3.42 0.29
N VAL A 55 -5.42 3.69 -0.33
CA VAL A 55 -5.52 4.01 -1.76
C VAL A 55 -4.69 5.26 -2.11
N GLN A 56 -4.85 6.35 -1.35
CA GLN A 56 -4.11 7.59 -1.59
C GLN A 56 -2.60 7.37 -1.49
N LEU A 57 -2.14 6.65 -0.46
CA LEU A 57 -0.74 6.33 -0.26
C LEU A 57 -0.19 5.52 -1.44
N PHE A 58 -0.90 4.47 -1.85
CA PHE A 58 -0.46 3.60 -2.94
C PHE A 58 -0.45 4.32 -4.29
N GLN A 59 -1.43 5.17 -4.57
CA GLN A 59 -1.42 6.02 -5.77
C GLN A 59 -0.21 6.96 -5.77
N ASN A 60 0.14 7.55 -4.63
CA ASN A 60 1.30 8.43 -4.52
C ASN A 60 2.62 7.68 -4.75
N GLN A 61 2.73 6.44 -4.26
CA GLN A 61 3.92 5.61 -4.52
C GLN A 61 4.05 5.22 -6.00
N LEU A 62 2.94 4.83 -6.65
CA LEU A 62 2.94 4.57 -8.09
C LEU A 62 3.34 5.81 -8.90
N ARG A 63 2.84 7.00 -8.55
CA ARG A 63 3.27 8.25 -9.19
C ARG A 63 4.77 8.47 -9.05
N LYS A 64 5.34 8.28 -7.86
CA LYS A 64 6.78 8.40 -7.61
C LYS A 64 7.60 7.38 -8.42
N GLN A 65 7.11 6.14 -8.54
CA GLN A 65 7.75 5.12 -9.37
C GLN A 65 7.80 5.52 -10.85
N LEU A 66 6.71 6.09 -11.37
CA LEU A 66 6.59 6.49 -12.78
C LEU A 66 7.39 7.75 -13.10
N VAL A 67 7.52 8.68 -12.14
CA VAL A 67 8.37 9.86 -12.26
C VAL A 67 9.81 9.45 -11.94
N LYS A 68 10.50 8.84 -12.92
CA LYS A 68 11.94 8.65 -12.81
C LYS A 68 12.62 10.02 -12.58
N PRO A 69 13.54 10.15 -11.62
CA PRO A 69 14.41 11.31 -11.59
C PRO A 69 15.25 11.29 -12.87
N TRP A 70 15.18 12.40 -13.61
CA TRP A 70 16.03 12.69 -14.76
C TRP A 70 17.50 12.68 -14.37
#